data_AF-A0A6N2D099-F1
#
_entry.id   AF-A0A6N2D099-F1
#
_cell.length_a   1.000
_cell.length_b   1.000
_cell.length_c   1.000
_cell.angle_alpha   90.00
_cell.angle_beta   90.00
_cell.angle_gamma   90.00
#
_symmetry.space_group_name_H-M   'P 1'
#
loop_
_entity.id
_entity.type
_entity.pdbx_description
1 polymer ?
#
loop_
_entity_poly.entity_id
_entity_poly.type
_entity_poly.pdbx_seq_one_letter_code
_entity_poly.pdbx_strand_id
1 'polypeptide(L)'
;MRAWGLAELPLNIDLETKRVLKALPSAYAGLAELKGIASTIPNQNILINTLGLQEAKDSSAIENIITTHDDVYKSELNFDAFKSLQAKEVQNYISALKKGFDLIKNTGLLTNNSILQIQEVLEDNKAGFRKLPGTALKNVA
;
A
#
# COMPACT_ATOMS: atom_id res chain seq x y z
N MET A 1 -2.15 34.10 3.27
CA MET A 1 -2.32 32.64 3.22
C MET A 1 -2.11 32.11 4.64
N ARG A 2 -3.07 31.41 5.25
CA ARG A 2 -2.80 30.72 6.52
C ARG A 2 -1.77 29.62 6.23
N ALA A 3 -0.66 29.61 6.95
CA ALA A 3 0.26 28.48 6.92
C ALA A 3 -0.52 27.26 7.44
N TRP A 4 -0.75 26.28 6.58
CA TRP A 4 -1.30 25.01 6.99
C TRP A 4 -0.25 24.30 7.86
N GLY A 5 -0.62 23.95 9.09
CA GLY A 5 0.25 23.25 10.04
C GLY A 5 -0.33 21.87 10.34
N LEU A 6 0.54 20.87 10.42
CA LEU A 6 0.16 19.53 10.88
C LEU A 6 -0.21 19.59 12.36
N ALA A 7 -1.36 19.03 12.72
CA ALA A 7 -1.75 18.82 14.11
C ALA A 7 -1.39 17.39 14.53
N GLU A 8 -0.95 17.23 15.77
CA GLU A 8 -0.70 15.91 16.34
C GLU A 8 -2.01 15.14 16.57
N LEU A 9 -1.95 13.81 16.46
CA LEU A 9 -3.07 12.94 16.81
C LEU A 9 -3.11 12.74 18.34
N PRO A 10 -4.31 12.60 18.95
CA PRO A 10 -5.61 12.65 18.31
C PRO A 10 -6.03 14.08 17.96
N LEU A 11 -6.70 14.23 16.82
CA LEU A 11 -7.29 15.52 16.44
C LEU A 11 -8.42 15.88 17.41
N ASN A 12 -8.53 17.15 17.77
CA ASN A 12 -9.65 17.67 18.57
C ASN A 12 -10.92 17.85 17.70
N ILE A 13 -11.42 16.74 17.17
CA ILE A 13 -12.64 16.65 16.36
C ILE A 13 -13.47 15.45 16.81
N ASP A 14 -14.78 15.54 16.64
CA ASP A 14 -15.65 14.38 16.81
C ASP A 14 -15.48 13.42 15.61
N LEU A 15 -14.81 12.30 15.84
CA LEU A 15 -14.63 11.24 14.83
C LEU A 15 -15.88 10.36 14.72
N GLU A 16 -16.64 10.18 15.80
CA GLU A 16 -17.80 9.27 15.89
C GLU A 16 -19.10 9.94 15.45
N THR A 17 -19.03 10.69 14.35
CA THR A 17 -20.20 11.37 13.81
C THR A 17 -21.27 10.36 13.35
N LYS A 18 -22.54 10.78 13.32
CA LYS A 18 -23.65 9.97 12.77
C LYS A 18 -23.36 9.44 11.36
N ARG A 19 -22.63 10.19 10.53
CA ARG A 19 -22.25 9.78 9.17
C ARG A 19 -21.27 8.61 9.21
N VAL A 20 -20.23 8.70 10.04
CA VAL A 20 -19.22 7.64 10.22
C VAL A 20 -19.88 6.39 10.80
N LEU A 21 -20.66 6.53 11.87
CA LEU A 21 -21.33 5.41 12.53
C LEU A 21 -22.40 4.74 11.64
N LYS A 22 -23.05 5.46 10.73
CA LYS A 22 -23.97 4.87 9.74
C LYS A 22 -23.24 4.12 8.62
N ALA A 23 -22.01 4.51 8.27
CA ALA A 23 -21.21 3.82 7.27
C ALA A 23 -20.54 2.56 7.83
N LEU A 24 -20.21 2.56 9.12
CA LEU A 24 -19.48 1.49 9.80
C LEU A 24 -20.10 0.09 9.62
N PRO A 25 -21.42 -0.15 9.76
CA PRO A 25 -21.99 -1.49 9.62
C PRO A 25 -21.77 -2.10 8.23
N SER A 26 -21.89 -1.29 7.17
CA SER A 26 -21.68 -1.76 5.80
C SER A 26 -20.22 -2.11 5.54
N ALA A 27 -19.29 -1.25 5.97
CA ALA A 27 -17.86 -1.51 5.87
C ALA A 27 -17.45 -2.76 6.68
N TYR A 28 -17.97 -2.91 7.89
CA TYR A 28 -17.73 -4.08 8.74
C TYR A 28 -18.29 -5.36 8.11
N ALA A 29 -19.50 -5.32 7.56
CA ALA A 29 -20.11 -6.48 6.89
C ALA A 29 -19.26 -6.95 5.71
N GLY A 30 -18.80 -6.03 4.84
CA GLY A 30 -17.93 -6.38 3.72
C GLY A 30 -16.59 -6.98 4.17
N LEU A 31 -15.97 -6.44 5.21
CA LEU A 31 -14.74 -7.00 5.77
C LEU A 31 -14.96 -8.38 6.41
N ALA A 32 -16.09 -8.57 7.11
CA ALA A 32 -16.43 -9.84 7.73
C ALA A 32 -16.70 -10.94 6.70
N GLU A 33 -17.40 -10.61 5.62
CA GLU A 33 -17.65 -11.51 4.49
C GLU A 33 -16.34 -11.94 3.83
N LEU A 34 -15.46 -10.97 3.50
CA LEU A 34 -14.14 -11.26 2.93
C LEU A 34 -13.32 -12.17 3.86
N LYS A 35 -13.29 -11.86 5.16
CA LYS A 35 -12.58 -12.67 6.15
C LYS A 35 -13.14 -14.10 6.22
N GLY A 36 -14.46 -14.24 6.17
CA GLY A 36 -15.14 -15.54 6.14
C GLY A 36 -14.75 -16.35 4.91
N ILE A 37 -14.90 -15.78 3.71
CA ILE A 37 -14.57 -16.44 2.44
C ILE A 37 -13.08 -16.80 2.38
N ALA A 38 -12.18 -15.87 2.72
CA ALA A 38 -10.74 -16.11 2.70
C ALA A 38 -10.34 -17.28 3.60
N SER A 39 -11.00 -17.47 4.75
CA SER A 39 -10.73 -18.60 5.66
C SER A 39 -11.07 -19.98 5.06
N THR A 40 -11.94 -20.03 4.04
CA THR A 40 -12.32 -21.26 3.35
C THR A 40 -11.38 -21.66 2.22
N ILE A 41 -10.48 -20.76 1.79
CA ILE A 41 -9.57 -20.99 0.67
C ILE A 41 -8.33 -21.77 1.17
N PRO A 42 -8.05 -22.98 0.64
CA PRO A 42 -6.95 -23.82 1.13
C PRO A 42 -5.57 -23.16 1.03
N ASN A 43 -5.36 -22.34 0.00
CA ASN A 43 -4.13 -21.57 -0.19
C ASN A 43 -4.43 -20.07 -0.32
N GLN A 44 -4.52 -19.37 0.82
CA GLN A 44 -4.79 -17.94 0.85
C GLN A 44 -3.74 -17.09 0.12
N ASN A 45 -2.53 -17.61 -0.12
CA ASN A 45 -1.50 -16.89 -0.89
C ASN A 45 -1.97 -16.60 -2.32
N ILE A 46 -2.90 -17.39 -2.88
CA ILE A 46 -3.44 -17.12 -4.21
C ILE A 46 -4.15 -15.76 -4.26
N LEU A 47 -4.83 -15.35 -3.18
CA LEU A 47 -5.49 -14.05 -3.07
C LEU A 47 -4.47 -12.92 -2.99
N ILE A 48 -3.42 -13.09 -2.19
CA ILE A 48 -2.36 -12.09 -2.04
C ILE A 48 -1.66 -11.86 -3.39
N ASN A 49 -1.41 -12.94 -4.14
CA ASN A 49 -0.78 -12.79 -5.45
C ASN A 49 -1.75 -12.14 -6.45
N THR A 50 -2.98 -12.62 -6.62
CA THR A 50 -3.88 -12.07 -7.66
C THR A 50 -4.44 -10.69 -7.31
N LEU A 51 -4.96 -10.50 -6.10
CA LEU A 51 -5.51 -9.21 -5.65
C LEU A 51 -4.40 -8.21 -5.38
N GLY A 52 -3.25 -8.65 -4.84
CA GLY A 52 -2.10 -7.78 -4.62
C GLY A 52 -1.50 -7.25 -5.90
N LEU A 53 -1.48 -8.03 -6.99
CA LEU A 53 -1.05 -7.56 -8.32
C LEU A 53 -2.02 -6.50 -8.88
N GLN A 54 -3.33 -6.72 -8.73
CA GLN A 54 -4.35 -5.76 -9.18
C GLN A 54 -4.25 -4.45 -8.39
N GLU A 55 -4.19 -4.53 -7.07
CA GLU A 55 -4.03 -3.38 -6.19
C GLU A 55 -2.72 -2.63 -6.48
N ALA A 56 -1.60 -3.34 -6.62
CA ALA A 56 -0.32 -2.72 -6.92
C ALA A 56 -0.35 -1.99 -8.27
N LYS A 57 -0.92 -2.60 -9.32
CA LYS A 57 -1.11 -1.94 -10.62
C LYS A 57 -1.95 -0.68 -10.49
N ASP A 58 -3.10 -0.76 -9.83
CA ASP A 58 -4.05 0.35 -9.76
C ASP A 58 -3.55 1.47 -8.84
N SER A 59 -2.87 1.13 -7.74
CA SER A 59 -2.19 2.08 -6.87
C SER A 59 -1.01 2.76 -7.58
N SER A 60 -0.22 2.02 -8.36
CA SER A 60 0.88 2.59 -9.16
C SER A 60 0.36 3.50 -10.28
N ALA A 61 -0.80 3.19 -10.87
CA ALA A 61 -1.41 4.03 -11.90
C ALA A 61 -1.80 5.43 -11.38
N ILE A 62 -2.14 5.57 -10.09
CA ILE A 62 -2.39 6.87 -9.44
C ILE A 62 -1.11 7.73 -9.45
N GLU A 63 0.05 7.10 -9.31
CA GLU A 63 1.38 7.76 -9.32
C GLU A 63 1.96 7.95 -10.74
N ASN A 64 1.13 7.81 -11.78
CA ASN A 64 1.50 7.87 -13.21
C ASN A 64 2.39 6.72 -13.71
N ILE A 65 2.44 5.60 -12.98
CA ILE A 65 3.14 4.38 -13.41
C ILE A 65 2.15 3.49 -14.16
N ILE A 66 2.21 3.50 -15.49
CA ILE A 66 1.28 2.74 -16.34
C ILE A 66 1.91 1.40 -16.75
N THR A 67 1.27 0.30 -16.37
CA THR A 67 1.68 -1.07 -16.74
C THR A 67 0.48 -1.95 -17.08
N THR A 68 0.72 -3.11 -17.68
CA THR A 68 -0.33 -4.07 -18.06
C THR A 68 -0.31 -5.32 -17.18
N HIS A 69 -1.43 -6.04 -17.11
CA HIS A 69 -1.50 -7.31 -16.38
C HIS A 69 -0.52 -8.34 -16.93
N ASP A 70 -0.40 -8.45 -18.26
CA ASP A 70 0.52 -9.40 -18.90
C ASP A 70 1.98 -9.13 -18.53
N ASP A 71 2.39 -7.86 -18.51
CA ASP A 71 3.76 -7.48 -18.15
C ASP A 71 4.06 -7.78 -16.67
N VAL A 72 3.08 -7.51 -15.81
CA VAL A 72 3.16 -7.77 -14.37
C VAL A 72 3.22 -9.28 -14.08
N TYR A 73 2.38 -10.11 -14.69
CA TYR A 73 2.43 -11.57 -14.53
C TYR A 73 3.72 -12.18 -15.10
N LYS A 74 4.19 -11.73 -16.26
CA LYS A 74 5.46 -12.19 -16.85
C LYS A 74 6.66 -11.86 -15.97
N SER A 75 6.62 -10.69 -15.30
CA SER A 75 7.69 -10.28 -14.39
C SER A 75 7.76 -11.15 -13.13
N GLU A 76 6.62 -11.63 -12.60
CA GLU A 76 6.57 -12.54 -11.44
C GLU A 76 7.19 -13.91 -11.77
N LEU A 77 7.02 -14.39 -13.01
CA LEU A 77 7.57 -15.66 -13.48
C LEU A 77 9.08 -15.62 -13.77
N ASN A 78 9.77 -14.51 -13.46
CA ASN A 78 11.21 -14.34 -13.66
C ASN A 78 11.69 -14.62 -15.10
N PHE A 79 10.87 -14.29 -16.11
CA PHE A 79 11.36 -14.23 -17.47
C PHE A 79 12.26 -12.99 -17.61
N ASP A 80 13.57 -13.17 -17.44
CA ASP A 80 14.58 -12.10 -17.45
C ASP A 80 14.60 -11.25 -18.72
N ALA A 81 13.90 -11.68 -19.78
CA ALA A 81 13.80 -10.98 -21.05
C ALA A 81 12.75 -9.84 -21.10
N PHE A 82 11.86 -9.66 -20.11
CA PHE A 82 10.69 -8.75 -20.24
C PHE A 82 10.40 -7.82 -19.04
N LYS A 83 11.40 -7.51 -18.19
CA LYS A 83 11.19 -6.62 -17.02
C LYS A 83 11.19 -5.14 -17.45
N SER A 84 10.02 -4.58 -17.78
CA SER A 84 9.87 -3.12 -17.91
C SER A 84 10.07 -2.43 -16.55
N LEU A 85 10.47 -1.16 -16.55
CA LEU A 85 10.66 -0.39 -15.32
C LEU A 85 9.36 -0.31 -14.50
N GLN A 86 8.23 -0.17 -15.18
CA GLN A 86 6.90 -0.10 -14.56
C GLN A 86 6.48 -1.44 -13.97
N ALA A 87 6.82 -2.56 -14.62
CA ALA A 87 6.61 -3.89 -14.03
C ALA A 87 7.51 -4.11 -12.80
N LYS A 88 8.75 -3.59 -12.81
CA LYS A 88 9.64 -3.63 -11.64
C LYS A 88 9.04 -2.87 -10.45
N GLU A 89 8.47 -1.69 -10.68
CA GLU A 89 7.82 -0.90 -9.61
C GLU A 89 6.63 -1.63 -8.99
N VAL A 90 5.80 -2.29 -9.80
CA VAL A 90 4.70 -3.14 -9.28
C VAL A 90 5.23 -4.34 -8.47
N GLN A 91 6.31 -4.98 -8.91
CA GLN A 91 6.94 -6.07 -8.16
C GLN A 91 7.52 -5.59 -6.82
N ASN A 92 8.13 -4.41 -6.79
CA ASN A 92 8.62 -3.79 -5.56
C ASN A 92 7.46 -3.49 -4.60
N TYR A 93 6.33 -3.00 -5.10
CA TYR A 93 5.13 -2.76 -4.30
C TYR A 93 4.64 -4.03 -3.60
N ILE A 94 4.53 -5.14 -4.34
CA ILE A 94 4.08 -6.42 -3.78
C ILE A 94 5.08 -6.96 -2.75
N SER A 95 6.36 -6.82 -3.04
CA SER A 95 7.44 -7.20 -2.13
C SER A 95 7.38 -6.38 -0.84
N ALA A 96 7.14 -5.07 -0.95
CA ALA A 96 6.99 -4.16 0.19
C ALA A 96 5.74 -4.48 1.02
N LEU A 97 4.62 -4.81 0.37
CA LEU A 97 3.38 -5.23 1.03
C LEU A 97 3.61 -6.52 1.84
N LYS A 98 4.20 -7.56 1.23
CA LYS A 98 4.52 -8.82 1.88
C LYS A 98 5.47 -8.61 3.07
N LYS A 99 6.53 -7.80 2.87
CA LYS A 99 7.47 -7.42 3.93
C LYS A 99 6.77 -6.72 5.10
N GLY A 100 5.88 -5.77 4.81
CA GLY A 100 5.13 -5.04 5.83
C GLY A 100 4.20 -5.94 6.62
N PHE A 101 3.47 -6.82 5.92
CA PHE A 101 2.62 -7.83 6.56
C PHE A 101 3.43 -8.74 7.51
N ASP A 102 4.56 -9.28 7.05
CA ASP A 102 5.40 -10.16 7.87
C ASP A 102 5.97 -9.44 9.08
N LEU A 103 6.41 -8.18 8.92
CA LEU A 103 6.89 -7.36 10.03
C LEU A 103 5.81 -7.19 11.09
N ILE A 104 4.60 -6.77 10.69
CA ILE A 104 3.49 -6.53 11.63
C ILE A 104 3.02 -7.83 12.27
N LYS A 105 2.95 -8.93 11.51
CA LYS A 105 2.55 -10.24 12.02
C LYS A 105 3.51 -10.74 13.11
N ASN A 106 4.81 -10.49 12.95
CA ASN A 106 5.83 -10.95 13.89
C ASN A 106 5.95 -10.04 15.12
N THR A 107 5.82 -8.72 14.96
CA THR A 107 6.00 -7.75 16.06
C THR A 107 4.69 -7.40 16.79
N GLY A 108 3.54 -7.60 16.14
CA GLY A 108 2.25 -7.08 16.58
C GLY A 108 2.10 -5.55 16.46
N LEU A 109 3.08 -4.85 15.88
CA LEU A 109 3.16 -3.38 15.90
C LEU A 109 3.59 -2.82 14.54
N LEU A 110 2.93 -1.73 14.13
CA LEU A 110 3.38 -0.86 13.05
C LEU A 110 4.22 0.29 13.65
N THR A 111 5.52 0.31 13.37
CA THR A 111 6.45 1.31 13.90
C THR A 111 7.10 2.13 12.78
N ASN A 112 7.74 3.25 13.11
CA ASN A 112 8.54 4.01 12.14
C ASN A 112 9.62 3.15 11.48
N ASN A 113 10.23 2.21 12.21
CA ASN A 113 11.21 1.28 11.66
C ASN A 113 10.57 0.29 10.67
N SER A 114 9.32 -0.11 10.91
CA SER A 114 8.56 -0.93 9.96
C SER A 114 8.30 -0.15 8.67
N ILE A 115 7.87 1.12 8.79
CA ILE A 115 7.61 1.99 7.63
C ILE A 115 8.89 2.19 6.80
N LEU A 116 10.02 2.45 7.45
CA LEU A 116 11.30 2.61 6.76
C LEU A 116 11.67 1.33 6.00
N GLN A 117 11.58 0.15 6.62
CA GLN A 117 11.88 -1.12 5.93
C GLN A 117 10.95 -1.40 4.75
N ILE A 118 9.68 -1.02 4.84
CA ILE A 118 8.72 -1.15 3.73
C ILE A 118 9.12 -0.21 2.59
N GLN A 119 9.44 1.05 2.91
CA GLN A 119 9.89 2.03 1.92
C GLN A 119 11.18 1.60 1.22
N GLU A 120 12.12 0.99 1.95
CA GLU A 120 13.38 0.52 1.36
C GLU A 120 13.15 -0.53 0.26
N VAL A 121 12.18 -1.43 0.46
CA VAL A 121 11.80 -2.44 -0.53
C VAL A 121 11.01 -1.83 -1.68
N LEU A 122 10.09 -0.91 -1.39
CA LEU A 122 9.24 -0.25 -2.40
C LEU A 122 10.09 0.54 -3.41
N GLU A 123 11.02 1.34 -2.90
CA GLU A 123 11.82 2.28 -3.70
C GLU A 123 13.19 1.70 -4.12
N ASP A 124 13.50 0.47 -3.71
CA ASP A 124 14.79 -0.21 -3.96
C ASP A 124 16.00 0.65 -3.53
N ASN A 125 15.88 1.34 -2.40
CA ASN A 125 16.90 2.26 -1.88
C ASN A 125 16.81 2.44 -0.35
N LYS A 126 17.73 3.21 0.24
CA LYS A 126 17.74 3.54 1.68
C LYS A 126 17.57 5.04 1.93
N ALA A 127 16.50 5.62 1.39
CA ALA A 127 16.26 7.08 1.48
C ALA A 127 16.05 7.57 2.91
N GLY A 128 15.34 6.80 3.74
CA GLY A 128 15.00 7.22 5.10
C GLY A 128 14.02 8.39 5.15
N PHE A 129 13.82 8.96 6.34
CA PHE A 129 13.05 10.20 6.46
C PHE A 129 13.83 11.38 5.88
N ARG A 130 13.14 12.23 5.11
CA ARG A 130 13.71 13.45 4.53
C ARG A 130 14.26 14.36 5.63
N LYS A 131 15.52 14.79 5.46
CA LYS A 131 16.24 15.68 6.39
C LYS A 131 16.36 17.12 5.90
N LEU A 132 16.27 17.33 4.59
CA LEU A 132 16.38 18.63 3.95
C LEU A 132 14.99 19.23 3.69
N PRO A 133 14.79 20.54 3.90
CA PRO A 133 13.56 21.23 3.53
C PRO A 133 13.45 21.38 2.00
N GLY A 134 12.28 21.83 1.51
CA GLY A 134 12.11 22.26 0.12
C GLY A 134 11.17 21.40 -0.74
N THR A 135 10.80 20.21 -0.27
CA THR A 135 9.71 19.45 -0.91
C THR A 135 8.37 20.12 -0.63
N ALA A 136 7.62 20.43 -1.67
CA ALA A 136 6.27 20.99 -1.57
C ALA A 136 5.38 20.35 -2.62
N LEU A 137 4.12 20.08 -2.26
CA LEU A 137 3.07 19.76 -3.23
C LEU A 137 2.72 21.06 -3.96
N LYS A 138 2.88 21.06 -5.28
CA LYS A 138 2.53 22.18 -6.14
C LYS A 138 1.49 21.69 -7.14
N ASN A 139 0.44 22.48 -7.37
CA ASN A 139 -0.38 22.24 -8.56
C ASN A 139 0.49 22.49 -9.78
N VAL A 140 0.52 21.51 -10.68
CA VAL A 140 1.08 21.69 -12.01
C VAL A 140 0.07 22.57 -12.76
N ALA A 141 0.49 23.76 -13.18
CA ALA A 141 -0.35 24.70 -13.91
C ALA A 141 -0.68 24.19 -15.32
#